data_AF-R5D133-F1
#
_entry.id   AF-R5D133-F1
#
_cell.length_a   1.000
_cell.length_b   1.000
_cell.length_c   1.000
_cell.angle_alpha   90.00
_cell.angle_beta   90.00
_cell.angle_gamma   90.00
#
_symmetry.space_group_name_H-M   'P 1'
#
loop_
_entity.id
_entity.type
_entity.pdbx_description
1 polymer ?
#
loop_
_entity_poly.entity_id
_entity_poly.type
_entity_poly.pdbx_seq_one_letter_code
_entity_poly.pdbx_strand_id
1 'polypeptide(L)'
;MKTNGQIQLYPVLRVALFLVAGIVSGELLYGAVSCDAWFAATAVSLMFALLAYRRCVLQTVLIFLTCYFLGAMLVCRELDEVNMSVPGEDTAYSAVVVSQPVVAGKVVRCDLITVNTHRPMKIKASIYRDWRADRLRIGNGIEAVSLLEKPTNYAGADFDYARYLLYHGYVATTFIYIDEWKGAAVDLSRLSVVLRARISALVFRDKLLQRFSDMGFSGQAYAVLAAMTLGDKSSLSDELKEEYSVSGASHVLALSGLHLGIIYAILSLLFSRRRWQIVSQVLILLAIWSYVFIVGMSASVVRSAVMLTVYSFVSLLNRNRLSLNTLSVAAVVILAGSPLYLYDVGFQMSFAAVLFIIIFYRPLLEVMPGSIRNIPIIKQVWQMTAVSVAAQIGVAPLIAFYFGRFSCYFLLTNMIVVPAATVILYGAVLTAAVSFLPWLQTLLAGLLLKVVILLNACVSFVAALPGASVDGIRIGLLQLLLIYILIFALSVLGHYCRKMIR
;
A
#
# COMPACT_ATOMS: atom_id res chain seq x y z
N MET A 1 -27.53 12.57 26.33
CA MET A 1 -27.43 13.70 25.37
C MET A 1 -28.24 13.34 24.13
N LYS A 2 -29.32 14.08 23.83
CA LYS A 2 -30.01 13.95 22.53
C LYS A 2 -29.02 14.39 21.44
N THR A 3 -28.69 13.49 20.52
CA THR A 3 -27.79 13.76 19.40
C THR A 3 -28.50 14.70 18.42
N ASN A 4 -28.17 15.98 18.48
CA ASN A 4 -28.67 16.99 17.53
C ASN A 4 -27.89 16.85 16.20
N GLY A 5 -28.42 16.03 15.29
CA GLY A 5 -28.07 16.02 13.87
C GLY A 5 -27.03 15.00 13.42
N GLN A 6 -27.06 14.69 12.11
CA GLN A 6 -26.12 13.80 11.43
C GLN A 6 -24.64 14.25 11.56
N ILE A 7 -24.44 15.52 11.91
CA ILE A 7 -23.15 16.17 12.07
C ILE A 7 -22.33 15.52 13.22
N GLN A 8 -22.93 14.95 14.26
CA GLN A 8 -22.22 14.30 15.39
C GLN A 8 -21.79 12.83 15.14
N LEU A 9 -22.14 12.23 14.00
CA LEU A 9 -21.92 10.78 13.76
C LEU A 9 -20.46 10.39 13.48
N TYR A 10 -19.59 11.33 13.09
CA TYR A 10 -18.22 11.01 12.65
C TYR A 10 -17.14 11.91 13.28
N PRO A 11 -16.88 11.81 14.60
CA PRO A 11 -15.93 12.69 15.28
C PRO A 11 -14.48 12.52 14.78
N VAL A 12 -14.05 11.29 14.49
CA VAL A 12 -12.66 11.00 14.07
C VAL A 12 -12.39 11.51 12.65
N LEU A 13 -13.40 11.53 11.78
CA LEU A 13 -13.26 12.08 10.43
C LEU A 13 -12.77 13.53 10.46
N ARG A 14 -13.27 14.33 11.39
CA ARG A 14 -12.84 15.73 11.53
C ARG A 14 -11.39 15.83 11.96
N VAL A 15 -10.98 15.04 12.94
CA VAL A 15 -9.59 14.96 13.40
C VAL A 15 -8.67 14.61 12.23
N ALA A 16 -9.05 13.62 11.41
CA ALA A 16 -8.28 13.25 10.22
C ALA A 16 -8.20 14.39 9.20
N LEU A 17 -9.30 15.09 8.93
CA LEU A 17 -9.33 16.22 7.98
C LEU A 17 -8.43 17.39 8.44
N PHE A 18 -8.47 17.75 9.72
CA PHE A 18 -7.59 18.80 10.26
C PHE A 18 -6.12 18.38 10.26
N LEU A 19 -5.82 17.11 10.57
CA LEU A 19 -4.47 16.57 10.43
C LEU A 19 -3.96 16.66 8.98
N VAL A 20 -4.78 16.26 8.01
CA VAL A 20 -4.47 16.34 6.57
C VAL A 20 -4.24 17.79 6.15
N ALA A 21 -5.12 18.72 6.54
CA ALA A 21 -4.94 20.15 6.26
C ALA A 21 -3.64 20.71 6.87
N GLY A 22 -3.27 20.22 8.05
CA GLY A 22 -2.01 20.51 8.72
C GLY A 22 -0.80 20.05 7.91
N ILE A 23 -0.81 18.79 7.45
CA ILE A 23 0.25 18.22 6.62
C ILE A 23 0.42 19.02 5.32
N VAL A 24 -0.68 19.34 4.63
CA VAL A 24 -0.63 20.15 3.40
C VAL A 24 -0.05 21.54 3.67
N SER A 25 -0.47 22.18 4.75
CA SER A 25 0.02 23.52 5.10
C SER A 25 1.48 23.51 5.53
N GLY A 26 1.90 22.49 6.28
CA GLY A 26 3.28 22.33 6.75
C GLY A 26 4.26 22.11 5.60
N GLU A 27 3.86 21.38 4.55
CA GLU A 27 4.68 21.26 3.34
C GLU A 27 4.74 22.58 2.57
N LEU A 28 3.60 23.26 2.36
CA LEU A 28 3.56 24.54 1.64
C LEU A 28 4.37 25.65 2.34
N LEU A 29 4.45 25.61 3.67
CA LEU A 29 5.17 26.57 4.50
C LEU A 29 6.55 26.04 4.94
N TYR A 30 7.00 24.91 4.39
CA TYR A 30 8.31 24.35 4.70
C TYR A 30 9.41 25.35 4.32
N GLY A 31 10.34 25.61 5.24
CA GLY A 31 11.39 26.63 5.10
C GLY A 31 10.98 28.04 5.52
N ALA A 32 9.67 28.39 5.46
CA ALA A 32 9.16 29.67 5.97
C ALA A 32 8.88 29.61 7.49
N VAL A 33 8.38 28.47 7.97
CA VAL A 33 8.12 28.21 9.40
C VAL A 33 8.97 27.04 9.85
N SER A 34 9.72 27.21 10.95
CA SER A 34 10.57 26.14 11.49
C SER A 34 9.75 25.02 12.13
N CYS A 35 10.31 23.80 12.14
CA CYS A 35 9.68 22.66 12.83
C CYS A 35 9.41 22.96 14.32
N ASP A 36 10.32 23.68 14.98
CA ASP A 36 10.18 24.08 16.39
C ASP A 36 9.00 25.02 16.63
N ALA A 37 8.71 25.92 15.68
CA ALA A 37 7.55 26.81 15.78
C ALA A 37 6.23 26.02 15.70
N TRP A 38 6.13 25.03 14.82
CA TRP A 38 4.98 24.13 14.76
C TRP A 38 4.84 23.26 16.02
N PHE A 39 5.96 22.79 16.58
CA PHE A 39 5.97 22.07 17.85
C PHE A 39 5.44 22.95 19.00
N ALA A 40 5.93 24.18 19.11
CA ALA A 40 5.47 25.15 20.11
C ALA A 40 3.97 25.44 19.95
N ALA A 41 3.49 25.68 18.72
CA ALA A 41 2.08 25.90 18.43
C ALA A 41 1.21 24.71 18.86
N THR A 42 1.65 23.48 18.57
CA THR A 42 0.98 22.24 18.98
C THR A 42 0.90 22.10 20.49
N ALA A 43 2.01 22.35 21.20
CA ALA A 43 2.07 22.25 22.66
C ALA A 43 1.15 23.30 23.33
N VAL A 44 1.19 24.54 22.84
CA VAL A 44 0.37 25.65 23.35
C VAL A 44 -1.12 25.38 23.10
N SER A 45 -1.51 24.98 21.89
CA SER A 45 -2.92 24.68 21.59
C SER A 45 -3.44 23.50 22.40
N LEU A 46 -2.61 22.47 22.63
CA LEU A 46 -2.97 21.33 23.47
C LEU A 46 -3.16 21.74 24.93
N MET A 47 -2.26 22.56 25.47
CA MET A 47 -2.37 23.09 26.83
C MET A 47 -3.67 23.87 27.01
N PHE A 48 -4.00 24.78 26.08
CA PHE A 48 -5.27 25.51 26.13
C PHE A 48 -6.48 24.59 25.99
N ALA A 49 -6.41 23.55 25.16
CA ALA A 49 -7.48 22.57 25.02
C ALA A 49 -7.77 21.83 26.33
N LEU A 50 -6.72 21.49 27.09
CA LEU A 50 -6.83 20.86 28.41
C LEU A 50 -7.43 21.82 29.45
N LEU A 51 -7.02 23.09 29.44
CA LEU A 51 -7.55 24.12 30.34
C LEU A 51 -9.02 24.47 30.04
N ALA A 52 -9.43 24.41 28.77
CA ALA A 52 -10.78 24.71 28.31
C ALA A 52 -11.79 23.56 28.55
N TYR A 53 -11.48 22.56 29.38
CA TYR A 53 -12.34 21.37 29.58
C TYR A 53 -13.78 21.67 30.03
N ARG A 54 -14.01 22.82 30.67
CA ARG A 54 -15.37 23.27 31.05
C ARG A 54 -16.14 23.95 29.90
N ARG A 55 -15.46 24.33 28.82
CA ARG A 55 -16.04 25.02 27.63
C ARG A 55 -15.98 24.10 26.41
N CYS A 56 -16.96 23.22 26.27
CA CYS A 56 -17.00 22.15 25.25
C CYS A 56 -16.72 22.63 23.81
N VAL A 57 -17.32 23.75 23.36
CA VAL A 57 -17.11 24.27 22.00
C VAL A 57 -15.66 24.75 21.81
N LEU A 58 -15.16 25.56 22.74
CA LEU A 58 -13.79 26.07 22.70
C LEU A 58 -12.77 24.93 22.74
N GLN A 59 -12.98 23.94 23.62
CA GLN A 59 -12.14 22.76 23.70
C GLN A 59 -12.11 21.99 22.37
N THR A 60 -13.26 21.82 21.72
CA THR A 60 -13.35 21.11 20.42
C THR A 60 -12.58 21.84 19.32
N VAL A 61 -12.71 23.17 19.24
CA VAL A 61 -11.95 23.99 18.28
C VAL A 61 -10.44 23.89 18.54
N LEU A 62 -10.02 23.96 19.81
CA LEU A 62 -8.61 23.84 20.19
C LEU A 62 -8.04 22.45 19.90
N ILE A 63 -8.83 21.38 20.06
CA ILE A 63 -8.43 20.03 19.65
C ILE A 63 -8.18 19.98 18.14
N PHE A 64 -9.09 20.55 17.33
CA PHE A 64 -8.91 20.58 15.88
C PHE A 64 -7.69 21.40 15.44
N LEU A 65 -7.45 22.55 16.08
CA LEU A 65 -6.23 23.34 15.87
C LEU A 65 -4.97 22.57 16.28
N THR A 66 -5.02 21.83 17.38
CA THR A 66 -3.91 20.98 17.82
C THR A 66 -3.62 19.89 16.79
N CYS A 67 -4.64 19.25 16.24
CA CYS A 67 -4.45 18.25 15.18
C CYS A 67 -3.88 18.86 13.89
N TYR A 68 -4.28 20.09 13.54
CA TYR A 68 -3.72 20.84 12.42
C TYR A 68 -2.23 21.15 12.64
N PHE A 69 -1.86 21.76 13.77
CA PHE A 69 -0.45 22.06 14.07
C PHE A 69 0.40 20.80 14.19
N LEU A 70 -0.15 19.72 14.77
CA LEU A 70 0.52 18.42 14.83
C LEU A 70 0.82 17.90 13.42
N GLY A 71 -0.13 17.99 12.49
CA GLY A 71 0.07 17.57 11.10
C GLY A 71 1.20 18.35 10.42
N ALA A 72 1.22 19.67 10.60
CA ALA A 72 2.27 20.53 10.07
C ALA A 72 3.66 20.22 10.68
N MET A 73 3.71 20.02 12.00
CA MET A 73 4.92 19.63 12.72
C MET A 73 5.49 18.30 12.22
N LEU A 74 4.63 17.29 12.07
CA LEU A 74 5.05 15.96 11.64
C LEU A 74 5.66 15.99 10.23
N VAL A 75 5.04 16.71 9.29
CA VAL A 75 5.56 16.76 7.92
C VAL A 75 6.86 17.56 7.83
N CYS A 76 6.99 18.67 8.56
CA CYS A 76 8.25 19.43 8.60
C CYS A 76 9.39 18.56 9.16
N ARG A 77 9.13 17.79 10.22
CA ARG A 77 10.11 16.86 10.79
C ARG A 77 10.54 15.79 9.79
N GLU A 78 9.59 15.18 9.09
CA GLU A 78 9.91 14.14 8.10
C GLU A 78 10.67 14.74 6.90
N LEU A 79 10.32 15.94 6.46
CA LEU A 79 11.05 16.66 5.42
C LEU A 79 12.49 17.02 5.86
N ASP A 80 12.71 17.42 7.11
CA ASP A 80 14.06 17.67 7.64
C ASP A 80 14.91 16.38 7.70
N GLU A 81 14.30 15.23 8.03
CA GLU A 81 14.97 13.93 8.01
C GLU A 81 15.34 13.48 6.58
N VAL A 82 14.53 13.84 5.58
CA VAL A 82 14.73 13.42 4.19
C VAL A 82 15.61 14.40 3.40
N ASN A 83 15.55 15.70 3.70
CA ASN A 83 16.34 16.74 3.01
C ASN A 83 17.78 16.85 3.49
N MET A 84 18.23 15.95 4.36
CA MET A 84 19.60 15.87 4.87
C MET A 84 20.64 16.07 3.75
N SER A 85 21.73 16.75 4.08
CA SER A 85 22.87 16.94 3.18
C SER A 85 23.48 15.58 2.87
N VAL A 86 23.38 15.16 1.62
CA VAL A 86 24.11 14.00 1.10
C VAL A 86 25.54 14.47 0.83
N PRO A 87 26.58 13.70 1.21
CA PRO A 87 27.95 14.05 0.86
C PRO A 87 28.05 14.02 -0.67
N GLY A 88 28.16 15.19 -1.30
CA GLY A 88 28.26 15.34 -2.76
C GLY A 88 29.65 14.95 -3.29
N GLU A 89 30.28 13.97 -2.65
CA GLU A 89 31.63 13.49 -2.91
C GLU A 89 31.65 11.96 -2.78
N ASP A 90 32.65 11.32 -3.38
CA ASP A 90 32.83 9.87 -3.29
C ASP A 90 32.99 9.43 -1.84
N THR A 91 32.02 8.67 -1.36
CA THR A 91 31.96 8.25 0.04
C THR A 91 32.13 6.74 0.13
N ALA A 92 33.08 6.29 0.95
CA ALA A 92 33.21 4.89 1.31
C ALA A 92 32.14 4.50 2.35
N TYR A 93 31.37 3.47 2.08
CA TYR A 93 30.35 2.98 3.01
C TYR A 93 30.17 1.46 2.94
N SER A 94 29.76 0.89 4.07
CA SER A 94 29.26 -0.49 4.15
C SER A 94 27.74 -0.48 4.05
N ALA A 95 27.18 -1.36 3.22
CA ALA A 95 25.75 -1.47 3.01
C ALA A 95 25.28 -2.92 2.91
N VAL A 96 23.98 -3.14 3.12
CA VAL A 96 23.33 -4.43 2.90
C VAL A 96 22.27 -4.32 1.83
N VAL A 97 22.21 -5.32 0.95
CA VAL A 97 21.20 -5.45 -0.11
C VAL A 97 19.84 -5.81 0.51
N VAL A 98 18.82 -4.98 0.26
CA VAL A 98 17.47 -5.12 0.85
C VAL A 98 16.34 -5.25 -0.18
N SER A 99 16.64 -5.29 -1.47
CA SER A 99 15.70 -5.68 -2.52
C SER A 99 16.28 -6.78 -3.39
N GLN A 100 15.43 -7.49 -4.12
CA GLN A 100 15.91 -8.40 -5.16
C GLN A 100 16.71 -7.61 -6.20
N PRO A 101 17.96 -8.03 -6.51
CA PRO A 101 18.73 -7.40 -7.57
C PRO A 101 18.10 -7.69 -8.94
N VAL A 102 17.83 -6.63 -9.70
CA VAL A 102 17.22 -6.73 -11.03
C VAL A 102 18.24 -6.34 -12.09
N VAL A 103 18.48 -7.25 -13.04
CA VAL A 103 19.36 -6.98 -14.18
C VAL A 103 18.65 -6.04 -15.15
N ALA A 104 19.24 -4.87 -15.39
CA ALA A 104 18.77 -3.86 -16.32
C ALA A 104 19.90 -3.50 -17.30
N GLY A 105 20.05 -4.28 -18.36
CA GLY A 105 21.11 -4.10 -19.35
C GLY A 105 22.50 -4.34 -18.75
N LYS A 106 23.32 -3.28 -18.69
CA LYS A 106 24.70 -3.31 -18.16
C LYS A 106 24.79 -3.07 -16.66
N VAL A 107 23.67 -2.88 -15.97
CA VAL A 107 23.65 -2.65 -14.52
C VAL A 107 22.72 -3.61 -13.81
N VAL A 108 23.00 -3.85 -12.54
CA VAL A 108 22.14 -4.53 -11.58
C VAL A 108 21.60 -3.49 -10.62
N ARG A 109 20.27 -3.32 -10.61
CA ARG A 109 19.59 -2.35 -9.74
C ARG A 109 19.15 -3.04 -8.46
N CYS A 110 19.48 -2.44 -7.32
CA CYS A 110 19.02 -2.91 -6.02
C CYS A 110 18.91 -1.75 -5.02
N ASP A 111 18.17 -2.00 -3.96
CA ASP A 111 18.09 -1.11 -2.82
C ASP A 111 19.12 -1.52 -1.77
N LEU A 112 19.82 -0.54 -1.24
CA LEU A 112 20.84 -0.69 -0.22
C LEU A 112 20.42 0.04 1.07
N ILE A 113 20.87 -0.48 2.20
CA ILE A 113 20.85 0.24 3.48
C ILE A 113 22.28 0.39 3.97
N THR A 114 22.73 1.63 4.16
CA THR A 114 24.05 1.90 4.72
C THR A 114 24.08 1.63 6.22
N VAL A 115 25.22 1.15 6.71
CA VAL A 115 25.39 0.71 8.10
C VAL A 115 26.46 1.50 8.84
N ASN A 116 27.53 1.91 8.13
CA ASN A 116 28.67 2.60 8.74
C ASN A 116 28.62 4.14 8.64
N THR A 117 27.52 4.69 8.11
CA THR A 117 27.29 6.14 8.08
C THR A 117 26.69 6.62 9.41
N HIS A 118 26.86 7.91 9.76
CA HIS A 118 26.32 8.49 11.01
C HIS A 118 24.84 8.18 11.25
N ARG A 119 24.05 8.08 10.17
CA ARG A 119 22.70 7.54 10.17
C ARG A 119 22.54 6.51 9.05
N PRO A 120 21.78 5.43 9.27
CA PRO A 120 21.49 4.47 8.21
C PRO A 120 20.63 5.13 7.15
N MET A 121 21.07 5.08 5.90
CA MET A 121 20.38 5.66 4.75
C MET A 121 19.89 4.54 3.84
N LYS A 122 18.66 4.68 3.35
CA LYS A 122 18.14 3.82 2.29
C LYS A 122 18.48 4.46 0.95
N ILE A 123 19.20 3.73 0.11
CA ILE A 123 19.79 4.24 -1.13
C ILE A 123 19.35 3.34 -2.28
N LYS A 124 19.06 3.94 -3.43
CA LYS A 124 18.79 3.19 -4.66
C LYS A 124 20.06 3.10 -5.49
N ALA A 125 20.58 1.90 -5.66
CA ALA A 125 21.88 1.65 -6.29
C ALA A 125 21.73 1.04 -7.69
N SER A 126 22.58 1.50 -8.61
CA SER A 126 22.83 0.87 -9.90
C SER A 126 24.28 0.39 -9.93
N ILE A 127 24.49 -0.90 -9.77
CA ILE A 127 25.82 -1.51 -9.74
C ILE A 127 26.17 -1.96 -11.15
N TYR A 128 27.35 -1.63 -11.65
CA TYR A 128 27.80 -2.11 -12.95
C TYR A 128 27.87 -3.64 -12.94
N ARG A 129 27.33 -4.27 -13.98
CA ARG A 129 27.13 -5.71 -14.03
C ARG A 129 28.45 -6.44 -14.28
N ASP A 130 28.78 -7.34 -13.36
CA ASP A 130 29.83 -8.35 -13.48
C ASP A 130 29.35 -9.68 -12.87
N TRP A 131 30.21 -10.69 -12.86
CA TRP A 131 29.86 -12.01 -12.31
C TRP A 131 29.55 -11.98 -10.80
N ARG A 132 30.06 -10.98 -10.06
CA ARG A 132 29.81 -10.79 -8.62
C ARG A 132 28.42 -10.20 -8.41
N ALA A 133 28.08 -9.17 -9.18
CA ALA A 133 26.78 -8.51 -9.17
C ALA A 133 25.65 -9.47 -9.57
N ASP A 134 25.88 -10.37 -10.53
CA ASP A 134 24.91 -11.41 -10.93
C ASP A 134 24.62 -12.43 -9.81
N ARG A 135 25.50 -12.53 -8.80
CA ARG A 135 25.35 -13.43 -7.64
C ARG A 135 24.82 -12.73 -6.39
N LEU A 136 24.60 -11.42 -6.43
CA LEU A 136 24.08 -10.68 -5.30
C LEU A 136 22.69 -11.18 -4.92
N ARG A 137 22.47 -11.31 -3.62
CA ARG A 137 21.17 -11.66 -3.04
C ARG A 137 20.85 -10.73 -1.88
N ILE A 138 19.57 -10.71 -1.53
CA ILE A 138 19.08 -10.03 -0.34
C ILE A 138 19.88 -10.50 0.90
N GLY A 139 20.29 -9.55 1.72
CA GLY A 139 21.07 -9.79 2.93
C GLY A 139 22.58 -9.90 2.71
N ASN A 140 23.06 -9.89 1.46
CA ASN A 140 24.50 -9.76 1.22
C ASN A 140 24.97 -8.37 1.64
N GLY A 141 26.10 -8.34 2.36
CA GLY A 141 26.81 -7.11 2.69
C GLY A 141 27.80 -6.75 1.58
N ILE A 142 27.94 -5.46 1.32
CA ILE A 142 28.91 -4.90 0.39
C ILE A 142 29.64 -3.73 1.06
N GLU A 143 30.90 -3.56 0.68
CA GLU A 143 31.64 -2.30 0.86
C GLU A 143 31.75 -1.66 -0.51
N ALA A 144 31.35 -0.39 -0.61
CA ALA A 144 31.39 0.36 -1.85
C ALA A 144 31.93 1.78 -1.61
N VAL A 145 32.57 2.33 -2.64
CA VAL A 145 32.91 3.74 -2.76
C VAL A 145 32.11 4.27 -3.93
N SER A 146 31.33 5.33 -3.74
CA SER A 146 30.61 5.97 -4.84
C SER A 146 30.09 7.34 -4.44
N LEU A 147 29.74 8.14 -5.45
CA LEU A 147 29.03 9.39 -5.28
C LEU A 147 27.57 9.13 -4.87
N LEU A 148 27.18 9.68 -3.73
CA LEU A 148 25.79 9.68 -3.29
C LEU A 148 25.12 10.98 -3.76
N GLU A 149 24.14 10.86 -4.64
CA GLU A 149 23.42 12.01 -5.19
C GLU A 149 22.00 12.07 -4.65
N LYS A 150 21.45 13.28 -4.50
CA LYS A 150 20.02 13.44 -4.23
C LYS A 150 19.20 12.92 -5.42
N PRO A 151 18.06 12.25 -5.20
CA PRO A 151 17.19 11.81 -6.27
C PRO A 151 16.79 12.97 -7.18
N THR A 152 16.97 12.81 -8.48
CA THR A 152 16.55 13.79 -9.51
C THR A 152 15.51 13.19 -10.44
N ASN A 153 14.71 14.07 -11.05
CA ASN A 153 13.72 13.66 -12.05
C ASN A 153 14.38 13.45 -13.41
N TYR A 154 13.88 12.47 -14.16
CA TYR A 154 14.24 12.30 -15.55
C TYR A 154 13.72 13.47 -16.39
N ALA A 155 14.54 13.97 -17.31
CA ALA A 155 14.16 15.05 -18.21
C ALA A 155 12.93 14.65 -19.05
N GLY A 156 11.87 15.46 -19.02
CA GLY A 156 10.64 15.23 -19.78
C GLY A 156 9.68 14.19 -19.20
N ALA A 157 9.92 13.69 -17.98
CA ALA A 157 8.97 12.79 -17.32
C ALA A 157 7.81 13.58 -16.68
N ASP A 158 6.57 13.14 -16.94
CA ASP A 158 5.36 13.67 -16.29
C ASP A 158 5.27 13.25 -14.79
N PHE A 159 6.00 12.19 -14.42
CA PHE A 159 6.02 11.65 -13.06
C PHE A 159 7.21 12.18 -12.25
N ASP A 160 6.92 12.76 -11.08
CA ASP A 160 7.91 13.23 -10.12
C ASP A 160 8.54 12.06 -9.34
N TYR A 161 9.49 11.40 -9.99
CA TYR A 161 10.20 10.24 -9.48
C TYR A 161 11.09 10.54 -8.27
N ALA A 162 11.73 11.72 -8.25
CA ALA A 162 12.52 12.18 -7.11
C ALA A 162 11.65 12.25 -5.86
N ARG A 163 10.50 12.92 -5.97
CA ARG A 163 9.55 13.04 -4.87
C ARG A 163 8.96 11.69 -4.45
N TYR A 164 8.67 10.80 -5.40
CA TYR A 164 8.28 9.42 -5.09
C TYR A 164 9.34 8.69 -4.25
N LEU A 165 10.62 8.81 -4.60
CA LEU A 165 11.71 8.19 -3.84
C LEU A 165 11.80 8.77 -2.41
N LEU A 166 11.68 10.09 -2.26
CA LEU A 166 11.67 10.76 -0.97
C LEU A 166 10.54 10.22 -0.08
N TYR A 167 9.32 10.09 -0.62
CA TYR A 167 8.16 9.53 0.11
C TYR A 167 8.31 8.07 0.52
N HIS A 168 9.18 7.31 -0.16
CA HIS A 168 9.48 5.92 0.16
C HIS A 168 10.74 5.77 1.03
N GLY A 169 11.21 6.89 1.60
CA GLY A 169 12.33 6.99 2.53
C GLY A 169 13.69 6.78 1.87
N TYR A 170 13.80 6.92 0.54
CA TYR A 170 15.09 6.91 -0.14
C TYR A 170 15.74 8.29 -0.03
N VAL A 171 16.95 8.32 0.51
CA VAL A 171 17.70 9.57 0.76
C VAL A 171 18.62 9.91 -0.41
N ALA A 172 19.14 8.90 -1.10
CA ALA A 172 20.11 9.07 -2.18
C ALA A 172 19.94 8.01 -3.28
N THR A 173 20.47 8.33 -4.44
CA THR A 173 20.75 7.42 -5.55
C THR A 173 22.26 7.30 -5.75
N THR A 174 22.73 6.14 -6.17
CA THR A 174 24.16 5.93 -6.46
C THR A 174 24.37 5.04 -7.68
N PHE A 175 25.47 5.28 -8.37
CA PHE A 175 26.02 4.42 -9.40
C PHE A 175 27.37 3.88 -8.93
N ILE A 176 27.58 2.56 -8.99
CA ILE A 176 28.76 1.88 -8.46
C ILE A 176 29.51 1.17 -9.59
N TYR A 177 30.77 1.53 -9.83
CA TYR A 177 31.60 0.91 -10.86
C TYR A 177 32.19 -0.43 -10.41
N ILE A 178 32.68 -1.25 -11.36
CA ILE A 178 33.13 -2.65 -11.12
C ILE A 178 34.20 -2.76 -10.02
N ASP A 179 35.14 -1.81 -9.98
CA ASP A 179 36.30 -1.85 -9.09
C ASP A 179 36.06 -1.12 -7.77
N GLU A 180 34.90 -0.46 -7.63
CA GLU A 180 34.57 0.39 -6.49
C GLU A 180 33.70 -0.33 -5.46
N TRP A 181 33.50 -1.65 -5.61
CA TRP A 181 32.81 -2.45 -4.60
C TRP A 181 33.35 -3.87 -4.47
N LYS A 182 33.10 -4.43 -3.29
CA LYS A 182 33.37 -5.83 -2.97
C LYS A 182 32.34 -6.37 -2.00
N GLY A 183 32.10 -7.67 -2.04
CA GLY A 183 31.32 -8.35 -1.02
C GLY A 183 32.05 -8.32 0.32
N ALA A 184 31.34 -7.99 1.40
CA ALA A 184 31.89 -7.91 2.75
C ALA A 184 30.87 -8.37 3.79
N ALA A 185 31.35 -8.95 4.90
CA ALA A 185 30.50 -9.20 6.05
C ALA A 185 30.23 -7.87 6.76
N VAL A 186 28.98 -7.42 6.77
CA VAL A 186 28.59 -6.14 7.38
C VAL A 186 27.94 -6.41 8.73
N ASP A 187 28.49 -5.81 9.79
CA ASP A 187 27.90 -5.92 11.12
C ASP A 187 26.62 -5.08 11.23
N LEU A 188 25.49 -5.76 11.40
CA LEU A 188 24.18 -5.13 11.52
C LEU A 188 23.85 -4.66 12.94
N SER A 189 24.74 -4.84 13.92
CA SER A 189 24.51 -4.45 15.32
C SER A 189 24.13 -2.98 15.49
N ARG A 190 24.66 -2.10 14.62
CA ARG A 190 24.38 -0.66 14.58
C ARG A 190 22.99 -0.31 14.08
N LEU A 191 22.30 -1.25 13.43
CA LEU A 191 20.94 -1.04 12.92
C LEU A 191 19.90 -1.27 14.03
N SER A 192 18.78 -0.54 13.94
CA SER A 192 17.66 -0.72 14.85
C SER A 192 17.12 -2.16 14.80
N VAL A 193 16.54 -2.63 15.91
CA VAL A 193 15.97 -3.98 16.01
C VAL A 193 14.94 -4.24 14.90
N VAL A 194 14.11 -3.22 14.61
CA VAL A 194 13.09 -3.28 13.54
C VAL A 194 13.73 -3.48 12.17
N LEU A 195 14.84 -2.79 11.88
CA LEU A 195 15.52 -2.88 10.60
C LEU A 195 16.22 -4.22 10.42
N ARG A 196 16.84 -4.75 11.49
CA ARG A 196 17.39 -6.10 11.51
C ARG A 196 16.31 -7.15 11.27
N ALA A 197 15.19 -7.06 11.99
CA ALA A 197 14.05 -7.95 11.79
C ALA A 197 13.52 -7.91 10.35
N ARG A 198 13.45 -6.70 9.75
CA ARG A 198 13.09 -6.53 8.34
C ARG A 198 14.06 -7.23 7.40
N ILE A 199 15.37 -7.05 7.57
CA ILE A 199 16.39 -7.70 6.73
C ILE A 199 16.28 -9.22 6.86
N SER A 200 16.15 -9.75 8.08
CA SER A 200 15.96 -11.19 8.32
C SER A 200 14.70 -11.73 7.65
N ALA A 201 13.59 -10.99 7.69
CA ALA A 201 12.35 -11.37 7.04
C ALA A 201 12.46 -11.38 5.51
N LEU A 202 13.19 -10.41 4.93
CA LEU A 202 13.48 -10.37 3.50
C LEU A 202 14.38 -11.53 3.05
N VAL A 203 15.39 -11.90 3.84
CA VAL A 203 16.22 -13.10 3.59
C VAL A 203 15.37 -14.37 3.67
N PHE A 204 14.45 -14.45 4.64
CA PHE A 204 13.53 -15.58 4.73
C PHE A 204 12.59 -15.66 3.52
N ARG A 205 12.08 -14.52 3.05
CA ARG A 205 11.30 -14.44 1.81
C ARG A 205 12.09 -14.93 0.60
N ASP A 206 13.37 -14.57 0.47
CA ASP A 206 14.22 -15.08 -0.63
C ASP A 206 14.31 -16.61 -0.62
N LYS A 207 14.41 -17.23 0.57
CA LYS A 207 14.36 -18.70 0.70
C LYS A 207 13.01 -19.29 0.30
N LEU A 208 11.90 -18.61 0.59
CA LEU A 208 10.56 -19.05 0.16
C LEU A 208 10.41 -18.97 -1.37
N LEU A 209 10.94 -17.91 -1.99
CA LEU A 209 10.95 -17.76 -3.44
C LEU A 209 11.76 -18.87 -4.12
N GLN A 210 12.92 -19.22 -3.57
CA GLN A 210 13.72 -20.36 -4.04
C GLN A 210 12.93 -21.67 -3.97
N ARG A 211 12.20 -21.92 -2.87
CA ARG A 211 11.33 -23.12 -2.76
C ARG A 211 10.23 -23.16 -3.82
N PHE A 212 9.65 -22.02 -4.22
CA PHE A 212 8.71 -22.01 -5.34
C PHE A 212 9.40 -22.43 -6.64
N SER A 213 10.61 -21.94 -6.91
CA SER A 213 11.39 -22.38 -8.07
C SER A 213 11.68 -23.89 -8.02
N ASP A 214 12.06 -24.43 -6.86
CA ASP A 214 12.37 -25.85 -6.68
C ASP A 214 11.15 -26.76 -6.90
N MET A 215 9.94 -26.26 -6.69
CA MET A 215 8.68 -26.96 -6.96
C MET A 215 8.28 -26.99 -8.45
N GLY A 216 9.13 -26.48 -9.34
CA GLY A 216 8.89 -26.48 -10.78
C GLY A 216 8.10 -25.28 -11.29
N PHE A 217 7.81 -24.28 -10.45
CA PHE A 217 7.29 -23.00 -10.92
C PHE A 217 8.41 -22.27 -11.69
N SER A 218 8.18 -21.99 -12.97
CA SER A 218 9.13 -21.28 -13.82
C SER A 218 8.44 -20.24 -14.70
N GLY A 219 9.24 -19.35 -15.30
CA GLY A 219 8.76 -18.30 -16.20
C GLY A 219 7.78 -17.31 -15.56
N GLN A 220 6.82 -16.83 -16.35
CA GLN A 220 5.87 -15.81 -15.92
C GLN A 220 4.83 -16.30 -14.90
N ALA A 221 4.53 -17.60 -14.88
CA ALA A 221 3.63 -18.15 -13.86
C ALA A 221 4.28 -18.11 -12.46
N TYR A 222 5.59 -18.38 -12.36
CA TYR A 222 6.35 -18.15 -11.13
C TYR A 222 6.31 -16.67 -10.73
N ALA A 223 6.55 -15.75 -11.68
CA ALA A 223 6.60 -14.32 -11.39
C ALA A 223 5.26 -13.79 -10.84
N VAL A 224 4.13 -14.23 -11.41
CA VAL A 224 2.79 -13.86 -10.93
C VAL A 224 2.50 -14.47 -9.56
N LEU A 225 2.84 -15.75 -9.35
CA LEU A 225 2.69 -16.39 -8.04
C LEU A 225 3.52 -15.66 -6.97
N ALA A 226 4.78 -15.36 -7.26
CA ALA A 226 5.70 -14.65 -6.38
C ALA A 226 5.20 -13.24 -6.06
N ALA A 227 4.64 -12.52 -7.04
CA ALA A 227 4.04 -11.21 -6.85
C ALA A 227 2.80 -11.26 -5.95
N MET A 228 1.89 -12.20 -6.20
CA MET A 228 0.61 -12.31 -5.49
C MET A 228 0.72 -12.94 -4.10
N THR A 229 1.82 -13.67 -3.80
CA THR A 229 1.98 -14.34 -2.49
C THR A 229 3.06 -13.71 -1.62
N LEU A 230 4.19 -13.31 -2.22
CA LEU A 230 5.34 -12.78 -1.52
C LEU A 230 5.67 -11.34 -1.94
N GLY A 231 4.85 -10.71 -2.79
CA GLY A 231 5.03 -9.31 -3.20
C GLY A 231 6.25 -9.08 -4.08
N ASP A 232 6.82 -10.14 -4.68
CA ASP A 232 8.00 -10.01 -5.55
C ASP A 232 7.60 -9.77 -7.00
N LYS A 233 7.96 -8.59 -7.49
CA LYS A 233 7.65 -8.14 -8.85
C LYS A 233 8.88 -8.13 -9.75
N SER A 234 10.05 -8.51 -9.23
CA SER A 234 11.34 -8.42 -9.92
C SER A 234 11.39 -9.25 -11.20
N SER A 235 10.72 -10.41 -11.21
CA SER A 235 10.70 -11.34 -12.36
C SER A 235 9.55 -11.12 -13.35
N LEU A 236 8.64 -10.18 -13.09
CA LEU A 236 7.54 -9.89 -14.02
C LEU A 236 8.09 -9.17 -15.25
N SER A 237 7.79 -9.68 -16.45
CA SER A 237 8.16 -8.98 -17.69
C SER A 237 7.34 -7.70 -17.85
N ASP A 238 7.87 -6.75 -18.62
CA ASP A 238 7.20 -5.48 -18.84
C ASP A 238 5.95 -5.66 -19.71
N GLU A 239 5.92 -6.65 -20.62
CA GLU A 239 4.70 -6.99 -21.37
C GLU A 239 3.60 -7.48 -20.43
N LEU A 240 3.91 -8.36 -19.48
CA LEU A 240 2.91 -8.86 -18.54
C LEU A 240 2.40 -7.77 -17.60
N LYS A 241 3.28 -6.87 -17.14
CA LYS A 241 2.85 -5.70 -16.35
C LYS A 241 1.88 -4.83 -17.15
N GLU A 242 2.14 -4.66 -18.44
CA GLU A 242 1.29 -3.88 -19.34
C GLU A 242 -0.06 -4.57 -19.57
N GLU A 243 -0.10 -5.87 -19.82
CA GLU A 243 -1.37 -6.63 -19.95
C GLU A 243 -2.24 -6.52 -18.69
N TYR A 244 -1.62 -6.61 -17.50
CA TYR A 244 -2.33 -6.40 -16.23
C TYR A 244 -2.76 -4.93 -16.04
N SER A 245 -2.04 -3.96 -16.59
CA SER A 245 -2.42 -2.54 -16.57
C SER A 245 -3.61 -2.28 -17.48
N VAL A 246 -3.54 -2.70 -18.73
CA VAL A 246 -4.60 -2.52 -19.75
C VAL A 246 -5.90 -3.18 -19.28
N SER A 247 -5.83 -4.42 -18.77
CA SER A 247 -7.01 -5.14 -18.27
C SER A 247 -7.59 -4.59 -16.96
N GLY A 248 -6.87 -3.70 -16.24
CA GLY A 248 -7.28 -3.16 -14.93
C GLY A 248 -6.95 -4.07 -13.74
N ALA A 249 -6.16 -5.13 -13.94
CA ALA A 249 -5.78 -6.11 -12.94
C ALA A 249 -4.50 -5.77 -12.13
N SER A 250 -3.80 -4.66 -12.40
CA SER A 250 -2.52 -4.33 -11.73
C SER A 250 -2.60 -4.31 -10.19
N HIS A 251 -3.78 -3.99 -9.64
CA HIS A 251 -4.02 -3.97 -8.20
C HIS A 251 -3.93 -5.35 -7.53
N VAL A 252 -3.90 -6.44 -8.30
CA VAL A 252 -3.73 -7.81 -7.80
C VAL A 252 -2.26 -8.25 -7.81
N LEU A 253 -1.47 -7.78 -8.77
CA LEU A 253 0.00 -7.97 -8.74
C LEU A 253 0.65 -7.20 -7.60
N ALA A 254 0.04 -6.09 -7.18
CA ALA A 254 0.37 -5.45 -5.92
C ALA A 254 -0.37 -6.16 -4.79
N LEU A 255 0.35 -6.64 -3.77
CA LEU A 255 -0.31 -7.14 -2.57
C LEU A 255 -1.20 -6.04 -1.98
N SER A 256 -2.48 -6.35 -1.91
CA SER A 256 -3.55 -5.41 -1.59
C SER A 256 -4.29 -5.82 -0.32
N GLY A 257 -5.22 -4.97 0.13
CA GLY A 257 -6.06 -5.28 1.29
C GLY A 257 -6.92 -6.53 1.12
N LEU A 258 -7.22 -6.92 -0.12
CA LEU A 258 -7.88 -8.19 -0.42
C LEU A 258 -7.04 -9.38 0.06
N HIS A 259 -5.74 -9.39 -0.24
CA HIS A 259 -4.82 -10.48 0.11
C HIS A 259 -4.75 -10.66 1.63
N LEU A 260 -4.54 -9.56 2.35
CA LEU A 260 -4.51 -9.58 3.82
C LEU A 260 -5.87 -9.88 4.44
N GLY A 261 -6.96 -9.42 3.84
CA GLY A 261 -8.32 -9.72 4.28
C GLY A 261 -8.66 -11.21 4.15
N ILE A 262 -8.20 -11.85 3.06
CA ILE A 262 -8.30 -13.29 2.85
C ILE A 262 -7.52 -14.04 3.93
N ILE A 263 -6.26 -13.67 4.19
CA ILE A 263 -5.44 -14.28 5.26
C ILE A 263 -6.13 -14.10 6.63
N TYR A 264 -6.61 -12.90 6.93
CA TYR A 264 -7.35 -12.61 8.17
C TYR A 264 -8.60 -13.50 8.30
N ALA A 265 -9.34 -13.76 7.21
CA ALA A 265 -10.52 -14.62 7.22
C ALA A 265 -10.17 -16.09 7.51
N ILE A 266 -9.10 -16.62 6.91
CA ILE A 266 -8.62 -18.00 7.19
C ILE A 266 -8.26 -18.13 8.67
N LEU A 267 -7.43 -17.22 9.16
CA LEU A 267 -6.95 -17.26 10.54
C LEU A 267 -8.13 -17.07 11.51
N SER A 268 -9.09 -16.21 11.16
CA SER A 268 -10.33 -16.07 11.92
C SER A 268 -11.10 -17.38 11.96
N LEU A 269 -11.24 -18.12 10.87
CA LEU A 269 -11.93 -19.42 10.87
C LEU A 269 -11.22 -20.46 11.76
N LEU A 270 -9.88 -20.51 11.70
CA LEU A 270 -9.06 -21.44 12.48
C LEU A 270 -9.06 -21.14 13.98
N PHE A 271 -8.97 -19.86 14.35
CA PHE A 271 -8.80 -19.43 15.73
C PHE A 271 -10.08 -18.94 16.40
N SER A 272 -11.19 -18.73 15.69
CA SER A 272 -12.42 -18.16 16.26
C SER A 272 -13.14 -19.16 17.17
N ARG A 273 -12.70 -19.23 18.43
CA ARG A 273 -13.47 -19.79 19.54
C ARG A 273 -14.06 -18.65 20.37
N ARG A 274 -15.39 -18.64 20.55
CA ARG A 274 -16.15 -17.58 21.23
C ARG A 274 -15.65 -17.27 22.66
N ARG A 275 -15.01 -18.24 23.33
CA ARG A 275 -14.44 -18.10 24.68
C ARG A 275 -13.08 -17.38 24.72
N TRP A 276 -12.35 -17.30 23.62
CA TRP A 276 -10.97 -16.80 23.56
C TRP A 276 -10.78 -15.67 22.54
N GLN A 277 -11.85 -14.91 22.25
CA GLN A 277 -11.87 -13.92 21.15
C GLN A 277 -10.68 -12.95 21.18
N ILE A 278 -10.28 -12.46 22.35
CA ILE A 278 -9.13 -11.53 22.47
C ILE A 278 -7.83 -12.24 22.08
N VAL A 279 -7.56 -13.43 22.63
CA VAL A 279 -6.35 -14.21 22.33
C VAL A 279 -6.31 -14.58 20.85
N SER A 280 -7.43 -15.02 20.29
CA SER A 280 -7.55 -15.31 18.85
C SER A 280 -7.21 -14.09 18.00
N GLN A 281 -7.74 -12.91 18.33
CA GLN A 281 -7.46 -11.68 17.59
C GLN A 281 -5.98 -11.27 17.70
N VAL A 282 -5.37 -11.40 18.88
CA VAL A 282 -3.93 -11.12 19.05
C VAL A 282 -3.08 -12.06 18.20
N LEU A 283 -3.39 -13.36 18.17
CA LEU A 283 -2.68 -14.34 17.34
C LEU A 283 -2.84 -14.05 15.85
N ILE A 284 -4.05 -13.69 15.40
CA ILE A 284 -4.33 -13.31 14.01
C ILE A 284 -3.52 -12.07 13.62
N LEU A 285 -3.51 -11.04 14.47
CA LEU A 285 -2.73 -9.82 14.21
C LEU A 285 -1.24 -10.10 14.19
N LEU A 286 -0.73 -10.93 15.10
CA LEU A 286 0.67 -11.33 15.13
C LEU A 286 1.06 -12.06 13.83
N ALA A 287 0.22 -12.97 13.35
CA ALA A 287 0.42 -13.65 12.07
C ALA A 287 0.40 -12.68 10.88
N ILE A 288 -0.54 -11.72 10.85
CA ILE A 288 -0.63 -10.72 9.78
C ILE A 288 0.60 -9.82 9.75
N TRP A 289 1.02 -9.28 10.90
CA TRP A 289 2.22 -8.44 10.96
C TRP A 289 3.47 -9.25 10.63
N SER A 290 3.56 -10.52 11.05
CA SER A 290 4.65 -11.40 10.63
C SER A 290 4.70 -11.56 9.11
N TYR A 291 3.55 -11.76 8.45
CA TYR A 291 3.46 -11.78 6.99
C TYR A 291 3.85 -10.43 6.36
N VAL A 292 3.43 -9.30 6.93
CA VAL A 292 3.82 -7.95 6.48
C VAL A 292 5.35 -7.76 6.50
N PHE A 293 6.03 -8.27 7.53
CA PHE A 293 7.49 -8.28 7.60
C PHE A 293 8.12 -9.15 6.52
N ILE A 294 7.62 -10.38 6.32
CA ILE A 294 8.11 -11.31 5.29
C ILE A 294 8.04 -10.68 3.91
N VAL A 295 6.93 -10.00 3.59
CA VAL A 295 6.77 -9.34 2.29
C VAL A 295 7.48 -7.97 2.20
N GLY A 296 8.32 -7.63 3.17
CA GLY A 296 9.20 -6.46 3.09
C GLY A 296 8.55 -5.12 3.41
N MET A 297 7.36 -5.13 4.04
CA MET A 297 6.63 -3.95 4.50
C MET A 297 6.35 -2.93 3.39
N SER A 298 5.89 -3.38 2.22
CA SER A 298 5.44 -2.45 1.18
C SER A 298 4.28 -1.58 1.69
N ALA A 299 4.23 -0.31 1.26
CA ALA A 299 3.27 0.67 1.77
C ALA A 299 1.81 0.18 1.69
N SER A 300 1.43 -0.46 0.57
CA SER A 300 0.09 -1.05 0.39
C SER A 300 -0.27 -2.10 1.45
N VAL A 301 0.68 -2.98 1.77
CA VAL A 301 0.50 -4.08 2.74
C VAL A 301 0.45 -3.54 4.16
N VAL A 302 1.31 -2.59 4.51
CA VAL A 302 1.30 -1.92 5.83
C VAL A 302 -0.03 -1.21 6.06
N ARG A 303 -0.53 -0.44 5.09
CA ARG A 303 -1.83 0.24 5.20
C ARG A 303 -2.96 -0.77 5.47
N SER A 304 -2.96 -1.86 4.72
CA SER A 304 -3.96 -2.93 4.86
C SER A 304 -3.89 -3.60 6.23
N ALA A 305 -2.69 -3.87 6.75
CA ALA A 305 -2.49 -4.42 8.09
C ALA A 305 -2.94 -3.47 9.20
N VAL A 306 -2.66 -2.17 9.06
CA VAL A 306 -3.16 -1.13 9.99
C VAL A 306 -4.69 -1.08 9.95
N MET A 307 -5.31 -1.07 8.77
CA MET A 307 -6.77 -1.11 8.64
C MET A 307 -7.37 -2.35 9.29
N LEU A 308 -6.76 -3.54 9.12
CA LEU A 308 -7.21 -4.77 9.78
C LEU A 308 -7.00 -4.75 11.30
N THR A 309 -5.93 -4.12 11.78
CA THR A 309 -5.67 -3.92 13.22
C THR A 309 -6.75 -3.05 13.84
N VAL A 310 -7.05 -1.91 13.20
CA VAL A 310 -8.13 -1.02 13.64
C VAL A 310 -9.49 -1.73 13.57
N TYR A 311 -9.76 -2.47 12.49
CA TYR A 311 -10.97 -3.26 12.34
C TYR A 311 -11.13 -4.31 13.43
N SER A 312 -10.07 -5.07 13.74
CA SER A 312 -10.05 -6.10 14.79
C SER A 312 -10.38 -5.48 16.15
N PHE A 313 -9.76 -4.35 16.49
CA PHE A 313 -10.02 -3.65 17.75
C PHE A 313 -11.46 -3.13 17.84
N VAL A 314 -11.99 -2.53 16.76
CA VAL A 314 -13.39 -2.07 16.70
C VAL A 314 -14.37 -3.23 16.81
N SER A 315 -14.05 -4.39 16.21
CA SER A 315 -14.87 -5.60 16.31
C SER A 315 -14.92 -6.16 17.73
N LEU A 316 -13.84 -6.05 18.51
CA LEU A 316 -13.83 -6.43 19.93
C LEU A 316 -14.73 -5.53 20.78
N LEU A 317 -14.90 -4.27 20.37
CA LEU A 317 -15.79 -3.31 21.03
C LEU A 317 -17.28 -3.48 20.65
N ASN A 318 -17.64 -4.53 19.89
CA ASN A 318 -19.00 -4.79 19.38
C ASN A 318 -19.63 -3.60 18.61
N ARG A 319 -18.80 -2.71 18.05
CA ARG A 319 -19.29 -1.60 17.22
C ARG A 319 -19.40 -2.03 15.75
N ASN A 320 -20.30 -1.39 15.02
CA ASN A 320 -20.58 -1.71 13.62
C ASN A 320 -19.30 -1.73 12.76
N ARG A 321 -19.22 -2.75 11.90
CA ARG A 321 -18.08 -3.16 11.09
C ARG A 321 -17.96 -2.29 9.84
N LEU A 322 -16.79 -1.65 9.65
CA LEU A 322 -16.47 -0.64 8.63
C LEU A 322 -17.35 0.63 8.64
N SER A 323 -16.84 1.67 9.30
CA SER A 323 -17.42 3.02 9.26
C SER A 323 -16.39 4.05 8.79
N LEU A 324 -16.85 5.25 8.41
CA LEU A 324 -15.96 6.38 8.14
C LEU A 324 -15.03 6.69 9.32
N ASN A 325 -15.48 6.46 10.56
CA ASN A 325 -14.61 6.61 11.74
C ASN A 325 -13.48 5.58 11.75
N THR A 326 -13.76 4.32 11.42
CA THR A 326 -12.74 3.26 11.32
C THR A 326 -11.69 3.61 10.27
N LEU A 327 -12.12 4.09 9.10
CA LEU A 327 -11.23 4.55 8.04
C LEU A 327 -10.40 5.76 8.50
N SER A 328 -11.03 6.71 9.20
CA SER A 328 -10.36 7.93 9.70
C SER A 328 -9.32 7.62 10.79
N VAL A 329 -9.60 6.64 11.69
CA VAL A 329 -8.60 6.16 12.66
C VAL A 329 -7.39 5.58 11.91
N ALA A 330 -7.62 4.73 10.91
CA ALA A 330 -6.52 4.17 10.12
C ALA A 330 -5.71 5.27 9.41
N ALA A 331 -6.36 6.27 8.81
CA ALA A 331 -5.68 7.42 8.21
C ALA A 331 -4.81 8.16 9.21
N VAL A 332 -5.34 8.50 10.39
CA VAL A 332 -4.60 9.18 11.46
C VAL A 332 -3.39 8.36 11.90
N VAL A 333 -3.54 7.05 12.13
CA VAL A 333 -2.43 6.18 12.56
C VAL A 333 -1.33 6.12 11.50
N ILE A 334 -1.68 5.99 10.21
CA ILE A 334 -0.71 5.92 9.12
C ILE A 334 0.01 7.27 8.94
N LEU A 335 -0.74 8.38 8.89
CA LEU A 335 -0.20 9.73 8.69
C LEU A 335 0.57 10.24 9.90
N ALA A 336 0.27 9.76 11.11
CA ALA A 336 1.08 10.05 12.29
C ALA A 336 2.45 9.36 12.24
N GLY A 337 2.55 8.21 11.58
CA GLY A 337 3.81 7.47 11.41
C GLY A 337 4.68 8.00 10.27
N SER A 338 4.07 8.42 9.17
CA SER A 338 4.74 9.09 8.04
C SER A 338 3.72 9.97 7.31
N PRO A 339 3.69 11.29 7.59
CA PRO A 339 2.78 12.22 6.93
C PRO A 339 2.97 12.31 5.42
N LEU A 340 4.18 12.04 4.89
CA LEU A 340 4.44 12.03 3.45
C LEU A 340 3.60 11.00 2.69
N TYR A 341 3.07 9.96 3.35
CA TYR A 341 2.13 9.03 2.73
C TYR A 341 0.84 9.68 2.22
N LEU A 342 0.48 10.89 2.66
CA LEU A 342 -0.66 11.62 2.12
C LEU A 342 -0.56 11.82 0.59
N TYR A 343 0.67 11.98 0.10
CA TYR A 343 0.98 12.22 -1.31
C TYR A 343 1.33 10.96 -2.07
N ASP A 344 1.41 9.80 -1.40
CA ASP A 344 1.60 8.52 -2.07
C ASP A 344 0.35 8.16 -2.87
N VAL A 345 0.54 7.90 -4.16
CA VAL A 345 -0.55 7.53 -5.09
C VAL A 345 -1.28 6.28 -4.57
N GLY A 346 -0.54 5.32 -4.03
CA GLY A 346 -1.13 4.12 -3.45
C GLY A 346 -2.02 4.41 -2.24
N PHE A 347 -1.66 5.39 -1.40
CA PHE A 347 -2.44 5.76 -0.22
C PHE A 347 -3.76 6.36 -0.66
N GLN A 348 -3.69 7.32 -1.59
CA GLN A 348 -4.86 7.99 -2.14
C GLN A 348 -5.81 6.99 -2.80
N MET A 349 -5.30 6.10 -3.67
CA MET A 349 -6.13 5.08 -4.32
C MET A 349 -6.76 4.11 -3.32
N SER A 350 -6.02 3.65 -2.31
CA SER A 350 -6.55 2.72 -1.31
C SER A 350 -7.66 3.35 -0.46
N PHE A 351 -7.41 4.55 0.06
CA PHE A 351 -8.40 5.26 0.89
C PHE A 351 -9.60 5.72 0.07
N ALA A 352 -9.41 6.17 -1.18
CA ALA A 352 -10.51 6.50 -2.09
C ALA A 352 -11.36 5.26 -2.40
N ALA A 353 -10.74 4.10 -2.70
CA ALA A 353 -11.48 2.86 -2.92
C ALA A 353 -12.39 2.52 -1.74
N VAL A 354 -11.84 2.49 -0.52
CA VAL A 354 -12.60 2.12 0.68
C VAL A 354 -13.65 3.18 1.03
N LEU A 355 -13.34 4.47 0.89
CA LEU A 355 -14.30 5.57 1.11
C LEU A 355 -15.50 5.44 0.18
N PHE A 356 -15.26 5.23 -1.11
CA PHE A 356 -16.33 5.11 -2.10
C PHE A 356 -17.09 3.78 -1.97
N ILE A 357 -16.44 2.68 -1.57
CA ILE A 357 -17.15 1.46 -1.18
C ILE A 357 -18.11 1.74 -0.01
N ILE A 358 -17.67 2.45 1.04
CA ILE A 358 -18.54 2.79 2.18
C ILE A 358 -19.76 3.62 1.75
N ILE A 359 -19.57 4.57 0.81
CA ILE A 359 -20.62 5.48 0.35
C ILE A 359 -21.58 4.82 -0.65
N PHE A 360 -21.05 4.14 -1.68
CA PHE A 360 -21.81 3.70 -2.85
C PHE A 360 -22.24 2.24 -2.82
N TYR A 361 -21.63 1.37 -2.00
CA TYR A 361 -21.97 -0.05 -1.98
C TYR A 361 -23.44 -0.32 -1.69
N ARG A 362 -23.99 0.29 -0.62
CA ARG A 362 -25.42 0.12 -0.27
C ARG A 362 -26.35 0.68 -1.36
N PRO A 363 -26.16 1.92 -1.85
CA PRO A 363 -26.97 2.45 -2.94
C PRO A 363 -26.98 1.58 -4.19
N LEU A 364 -25.84 0.97 -4.56
CA LEU A 364 -25.71 0.08 -5.72
C LEU A 364 -26.39 -1.27 -5.51
N LEU A 365 -26.35 -1.83 -4.29
CA LEU A 365 -27.10 -3.05 -3.99
C LEU A 365 -28.60 -2.88 -4.09
N GLU A 366 -29.13 -1.70 -3.74
CA GLU A 366 -30.56 -1.40 -3.81
C GLU A 366 -31.09 -1.23 -5.25
N VAL A 367 -30.21 -1.04 -6.24
CA VAL A 367 -30.61 -0.97 -7.67
C VAL A 367 -31.09 -2.32 -8.18
N MET A 368 -30.66 -3.43 -7.57
CA MET A 368 -31.03 -4.77 -8.01
C MET A 368 -32.54 -5.02 -7.84
N PRO A 369 -33.26 -5.44 -8.90
CA PRO A 369 -34.68 -5.79 -8.81
C PRO A 369 -34.95 -6.86 -7.76
N GLY A 370 -36.02 -6.69 -6.98
CA GLY A 370 -36.41 -7.63 -5.93
C GLY A 370 -36.64 -9.06 -6.43
N SER A 371 -37.09 -9.23 -7.68
CA SER A 371 -37.41 -10.52 -8.29
C SER A 371 -36.21 -11.46 -8.46
N ILE A 372 -35.01 -10.92 -8.67
CA ILE A 372 -33.78 -11.72 -8.86
C ILE A 372 -32.87 -11.73 -7.62
N ARG A 373 -33.23 -10.95 -6.58
CA ARG A 373 -32.45 -10.77 -5.34
C ARG A 373 -32.28 -12.06 -4.52
N ASN A 374 -33.21 -13.00 -4.67
CA ASN A 374 -33.23 -14.24 -3.91
C ASN A 374 -32.37 -15.35 -4.54
N ILE A 375 -31.89 -15.18 -5.78
CA ILE A 375 -31.02 -16.16 -6.43
C ILE A 375 -29.59 -15.96 -5.89
N PRO A 376 -28.99 -16.95 -5.19
CA PRO A 376 -27.75 -16.76 -4.45
C PRO A 376 -26.57 -16.40 -5.35
N ILE A 377 -26.49 -17.01 -6.54
CA ILE A 377 -25.42 -16.75 -7.52
C ILE A 377 -25.53 -15.32 -8.07
N ILE A 378 -26.72 -14.88 -8.48
CA ILE A 378 -26.94 -13.53 -9.00
C ILE A 378 -26.62 -12.50 -7.91
N LYS A 379 -27.06 -12.76 -6.67
CA LYS A 379 -26.76 -11.89 -5.53
C LYS A 379 -25.25 -11.76 -5.30
N GLN A 380 -24.50 -12.86 -5.37
CA GLN A 380 -23.05 -12.84 -5.16
C GLN A 380 -22.32 -12.10 -6.30
N VAL A 381 -22.69 -12.38 -7.55
CA VAL A 381 -22.16 -11.66 -8.72
C VAL A 381 -22.46 -10.16 -8.59
N TRP A 382 -23.70 -9.78 -8.25
CA TRP A 382 -24.07 -8.38 -8.07
C TRP A 382 -23.31 -7.72 -6.92
N GLN A 383 -23.06 -8.43 -5.81
CA GLN A 383 -22.23 -7.91 -4.71
C GLN A 383 -20.80 -7.62 -5.17
N MET A 384 -20.18 -8.52 -5.95
CA MET A 384 -18.84 -8.30 -6.50
C MET A 384 -18.81 -7.12 -7.48
N THR A 385 -19.84 -7.01 -8.33
CA THR A 385 -20.01 -5.88 -9.25
C THR A 385 -20.19 -4.57 -8.49
N ALA A 386 -21.06 -4.53 -7.47
CA ALA A 386 -21.31 -3.34 -6.67
C ALA A 386 -20.05 -2.86 -5.95
N VAL A 387 -19.24 -3.76 -5.39
CA VAL A 387 -17.95 -3.40 -4.79
C VAL A 387 -16.98 -2.87 -5.85
N SER A 388 -16.86 -3.55 -7.00
CA SER A 388 -15.95 -3.14 -8.08
C SER A 388 -16.31 -1.77 -8.64
N VAL A 389 -17.60 -1.53 -8.90
CA VAL A 389 -18.11 -0.24 -9.39
C VAL A 389 -17.90 0.85 -8.34
N ALA A 390 -18.24 0.59 -7.07
CA ALA A 390 -18.02 1.58 -6.01
C ALA A 390 -16.54 1.97 -5.88
N ALA A 391 -15.63 1.00 -5.89
CA ALA A 391 -14.20 1.27 -5.86
C ALA A 391 -13.75 2.06 -7.10
N GLN A 392 -14.22 1.67 -8.29
CA GLN A 392 -13.83 2.30 -9.56
C GLN A 392 -14.30 3.76 -9.65
N ILE A 393 -15.48 4.11 -9.12
CA ILE A 393 -15.94 5.51 -9.06
C ILE A 393 -14.94 6.37 -8.28
N GLY A 394 -14.36 5.84 -7.19
CA GLY A 394 -13.39 6.56 -6.38
C GLY A 394 -11.98 6.59 -6.99
N VAL A 395 -11.56 5.49 -7.63
CA VAL A 395 -10.16 5.30 -8.05
C VAL A 395 -9.92 5.69 -9.51
N ALA A 396 -10.92 5.58 -10.39
CA ALA A 396 -10.75 5.89 -11.82
C ALA A 396 -10.27 7.32 -12.10
N PRO A 397 -10.77 8.38 -11.44
CA PRO A 397 -10.24 9.73 -11.64
C PRO A 397 -8.76 9.85 -11.27
N LEU A 398 -8.31 9.16 -10.20
CA LEU A 398 -6.90 9.13 -9.81
C LEU A 398 -6.04 8.36 -10.80
N ILE A 399 -6.53 7.21 -11.29
CA ILE A 399 -5.79 6.44 -12.31
C ILE A 399 -5.63 7.27 -13.57
N ALA A 400 -6.70 7.94 -14.02
CA ALA A 400 -6.66 8.81 -15.19
C ALA A 400 -5.76 10.04 -14.96
N PHE A 401 -5.69 10.58 -13.74
CA PHE A 401 -4.79 11.70 -13.39
C PHE A 401 -3.31 11.29 -13.35
N TYR A 402 -2.97 10.18 -12.69
CA TYR A 402 -1.57 9.78 -12.49
C TYR A 402 -0.98 8.95 -13.62
N PHE A 403 -1.80 8.12 -14.28
CA PHE A 403 -1.33 7.15 -15.28
C PHE A 403 -1.89 7.44 -16.68
N GLY A 404 -2.78 8.42 -16.83
CA GLY A 404 -3.33 8.82 -18.12
C GLY A 404 -4.09 7.72 -18.87
N ARG A 405 -4.63 6.76 -18.11
CA ARG A 405 -5.26 5.55 -18.64
C ARG A 405 -6.58 5.24 -17.94
N PHE A 406 -7.50 4.60 -18.65
CA PHE A 406 -8.70 4.00 -18.07
C PHE A 406 -8.96 2.62 -18.68
N SER A 407 -9.07 1.58 -17.84
CA SER A 407 -9.37 0.21 -18.26
C SER A 407 -10.88 -0.01 -18.42
N CYS A 408 -11.35 -0.23 -19.65
CA CYS A 408 -12.77 -0.38 -19.97
C CYS A 408 -13.37 -1.68 -19.43
N TYR A 409 -12.60 -2.77 -19.48
CA TYR A 409 -13.06 -4.10 -19.09
C TYR A 409 -12.79 -4.45 -17.62
N PHE A 410 -12.54 -3.46 -16.75
CA PHE A 410 -12.20 -3.68 -15.33
C PHE A 410 -13.20 -4.60 -14.61
N LEU A 411 -14.50 -4.53 -14.95
CA LEU A 411 -15.53 -5.34 -14.31
C LEU A 411 -15.39 -6.81 -14.69
N LEU A 412 -15.23 -7.11 -15.99
CA LEU A 412 -15.02 -8.46 -16.49
C LEU A 412 -13.74 -9.06 -15.90
N THR A 413 -12.66 -8.27 -15.91
CA THR A 413 -11.38 -8.67 -15.33
C THR A 413 -11.53 -9.00 -13.84
N ASN A 414 -12.16 -8.13 -13.05
CA ASN A 414 -12.31 -8.34 -11.61
C ASN A 414 -13.15 -9.58 -11.27
N MET A 415 -14.12 -9.95 -12.11
CA MET A 415 -14.91 -11.18 -11.93
C MET A 415 -14.06 -12.45 -12.04
N ILE A 416 -12.96 -12.43 -12.80
CA ILE A 416 -12.06 -13.57 -12.99
C ILE A 416 -10.90 -13.49 -12.01
N VAL A 417 -10.25 -12.32 -11.94
CA VAL A 417 -8.99 -12.14 -11.22
C VAL A 417 -9.19 -12.23 -9.70
N VAL A 418 -10.27 -11.67 -9.13
CA VAL A 418 -10.50 -11.69 -7.68
C VAL A 418 -10.69 -13.13 -7.14
N PRO A 419 -11.56 -13.97 -7.73
CA PRO A 419 -11.64 -15.39 -7.35
C PRO A 419 -10.33 -16.15 -7.57
N ALA A 420 -9.69 -15.96 -8.72
CA ALA A 420 -8.43 -16.62 -9.02
C ALA A 420 -7.34 -16.26 -8.01
N ALA A 421 -7.22 -14.98 -7.64
CA ALA A 421 -6.29 -14.52 -6.62
C ALA A 421 -6.56 -15.16 -5.25
N THR A 422 -7.84 -15.34 -4.91
CA THR A 422 -8.25 -16.03 -3.68
C THR A 422 -7.82 -17.50 -3.69
N VAL A 423 -8.06 -18.20 -4.80
CA VAL A 423 -7.62 -19.59 -5.00
C VAL A 423 -6.10 -19.70 -4.97
N ILE A 424 -5.38 -18.76 -5.60
CA ILE A 424 -3.92 -18.76 -5.63
C ILE A 424 -3.34 -18.58 -4.23
N LEU A 425 -3.86 -17.64 -3.45
CA LEU A 425 -3.44 -17.42 -2.07
C LEU A 425 -3.72 -18.65 -1.19
N TYR A 426 -4.94 -19.19 -1.24
CA TYR A 426 -5.30 -20.39 -0.49
C TYR A 426 -4.44 -21.60 -0.89
N GLY A 427 -4.27 -21.78 -2.20
CA GLY A 427 -3.44 -22.84 -2.75
C GLY A 427 -1.98 -22.72 -2.33
N ALA A 428 -1.41 -21.51 -2.33
CA ALA A 428 -0.04 -21.27 -1.90
C ALA A 428 0.16 -21.58 -0.41
N VAL A 429 -0.75 -21.12 0.45
CA VAL A 429 -0.71 -21.42 1.90
C VAL A 429 -0.87 -22.93 2.14
N LEU A 430 -1.81 -23.58 1.44
CA LEU A 430 -2.03 -25.02 1.57
C LEU A 430 -0.82 -25.83 1.10
N THR A 431 -0.24 -25.47 -0.05
CA THR A 431 0.96 -26.11 -0.61
C THR A 431 2.14 -25.98 0.35
N ALA A 432 2.31 -24.82 0.98
CA ALA A 432 3.33 -24.62 2.01
C ALA A 432 3.03 -25.45 3.28
N ALA A 433 1.76 -25.58 3.67
CA ALA A 433 1.37 -26.32 4.86
C ALA A 433 1.63 -27.83 4.72
N VAL A 434 1.46 -28.41 3.53
CA VAL A 434 1.70 -29.85 3.27
C VAL A 434 3.14 -30.16 2.83
N SER A 435 4.11 -29.28 3.11
CA SER A 435 5.51 -29.47 2.68
C SER A 435 6.18 -30.73 3.24
N PHE A 436 5.57 -31.38 4.24
CA PHE A 436 6.03 -32.64 4.81
C PHE A 436 5.55 -33.87 4.00
N LEU A 437 4.65 -33.70 3.02
CA LEU A 437 4.17 -34.74 2.11
C LEU A 437 4.52 -34.37 0.65
N PRO A 438 5.69 -34.79 0.13
CA PRO A 438 6.18 -34.35 -1.18
C PRO A 438 5.21 -34.62 -2.34
N TRP A 439 4.56 -35.78 -2.36
CA TRP A 439 3.61 -36.15 -3.42
C TRP A 439 2.36 -35.26 -3.45
N LEU A 440 1.85 -34.86 -2.28
CA LEU A 440 0.68 -33.99 -2.16
C LEU A 440 1.07 -32.55 -2.49
N GLN A 441 2.26 -32.14 -2.06
CA GLN A 441 2.84 -30.84 -2.39
C GLN A 441 3.01 -30.65 -3.90
N THR A 442 3.55 -31.64 -4.62
CA THR A 442 3.71 -31.57 -6.08
C THR A 442 2.37 -31.54 -6.81
N LEU A 443 1.39 -32.33 -6.35
CA LEU A 443 0.03 -32.31 -6.90
C LEU A 443 -0.62 -30.92 -6.74
N LEU A 444 -0.57 -30.35 -5.54
CA LEU A 444 -1.12 -29.02 -5.27
C LEU A 444 -0.38 -27.91 -6.02
N ALA A 445 0.96 -28.00 -6.10
CA ALA A 445 1.77 -27.07 -6.87
C ALA A 445 1.40 -27.11 -8.37
N GLY A 446 1.20 -28.31 -8.94
CA GLY A 446 0.77 -28.48 -10.33
C GLY A 446 -0.64 -27.92 -10.60
N LEU A 447 -1.58 -28.10 -9.65
CA LEU A 447 -2.91 -27.49 -9.74
C LEU A 447 -2.83 -25.96 -9.65
N LEU A 448 -2.05 -25.44 -8.71
CA LEU A 448 -1.84 -24.00 -8.52
C LEU A 448 -1.21 -23.36 -9.77
N LEU A 449 -0.24 -24.03 -10.39
CA LEU A 449 0.38 -23.58 -11.63
C LEU A 449 -0.65 -23.44 -12.76
N LYS A 450 -1.55 -24.41 -12.93
CA LYS A 450 -2.62 -24.34 -13.93
C LYS A 450 -3.57 -23.15 -13.69
N VAL A 451 -3.89 -22.86 -12.43
CA VAL A 451 -4.73 -21.70 -12.07
C VAL A 451 -4.03 -20.39 -12.45
N VAL A 452 -2.72 -20.27 -12.17
CA VAL A 452 -1.95 -19.06 -12.54
C VAL A 452 -1.84 -18.91 -14.06
N ILE A 453 -1.59 -20.00 -14.80
CA ILE A 453 -1.54 -19.97 -16.27
C ILE A 453 -2.90 -19.55 -16.84
N LEU A 454 -3.99 -20.11 -16.33
CA LEU A 454 -5.34 -19.75 -16.75
C LEU A 454 -5.64 -18.29 -16.46
N LEU A 455 -5.25 -17.79 -15.28
CA LEU A 455 -5.39 -16.38 -14.91
C LEU A 455 -4.67 -15.48 -15.91
N ASN A 456 -3.39 -15.79 -16.20
CA ASN A 456 -2.61 -15.01 -17.16
C ASN A 456 -3.27 -15.02 -18.55
N ALA A 457 -3.68 -16.19 -19.04
CA ALA A 457 -4.36 -16.30 -20.34
C ALA A 457 -5.66 -15.48 -20.39
N CYS A 458 -6.46 -15.46 -19.32
CA CYS A 458 -7.65 -14.63 -19.24
C CYS A 458 -7.31 -13.13 -19.25
N VAL A 459 -6.27 -12.72 -18.53
CA VAL A 459 -5.81 -11.33 -18.49
C VAL A 459 -5.30 -10.89 -19.87
N SER A 460 -4.44 -11.68 -20.52
CA SER A 460 -3.94 -11.39 -21.86
C SER A 460 -5.08 -11.36 -22.89
N PHE A 461 -6.07 -12.25 -22.77
CA PHE A 461 -7.26 -12.23 -23.64
C PHE A 461 -8.05 -10.93 -23.49
N VAL A 462 -8.32 -10.49 -22.25
CA VAL A 462 -9.03 -9.22 -22.02
C VAL A 462 -8.21 -8.02 -22.49
N ALA A 463 -6.89 -8.04 -22.31
CA ALA A 463 -5.99 -6.99 -22.77
C ALA A 463 -5.97 -6.88 -24.31
N ALA A 464 -6.16 -7.99 -25.03
CA ALA A 464 -6.23 -8.03 -26.49
C ALA A 464 -7.58 -7.58 -27.08
N LEU A 465 -8.61 -7.36 -26.25
CA LEU A 465 -9.91 -6.89 -26.74
C LEU A 465 -9.82 -5.46 -27.29
N PRO A 466 -10.58 -5.13 -28.36
CA PRO A 466 -10.57 -3.80 -28.92
C PRO A 466 -11.10 -2.78 -27.89
N GLY A 467 -10.34 -1.71 -27.66
CA GLY A 467 -10.69 -0.68 -26.68
C GLY A 467 -10.51 -1.12 -25.22
N ALA A 468 -9.64 -2.09 -24.94
CA ALA A 468 -9.40 -2.56 -23.58
C ALA A 468 -8.92 -1.46 -22.62
N SER A 469 -8.10 -0.54 -23.12
CA SER A 469 -7.74 0.71 -22.46
C SER A 469 -8.06 1.92 -23.33
N VAL A 470 -8.43 3.01 -22.66
CA VAL A 470 -8.37 4.37 -23.22
C VAL A 470 -7.11 5.02 -22.66
N ASP A 471 -6.16 5.29 -23.53
CA ASP A 471 -4.85 5.88 -23.20
C ASP A 471 -4.77 7.35 -23.60
N GLY A 472 -3.78 8.07 -23.06
CA GLY A 472 -3.53 9.47 -23.40
C GLY A 472 -4.48 10.46 -22.71
N ILE A 473 -5.15 10.04 -21.64
CA ILE A 473 -6.01 10.91 -20.84
C ILE A 473 -5.11 11.88 -20.07
N ARG A 474 -5.31 13.19 -20.22
CA ARG A 474 -4.58 14.21 -19.46
C ARG A 474 -5.56 15.01 -18.62
N ILE A 475 -5.58 14.71 -17.33
CA ILE A 475 -6.43 15.42 -16.35
C ILE A 475 -5.54 16.33 -15.52
N GLY A 476 -5.86 17.63 -15.48
CA GLY A 476 -5.21 18.57 -14.56
C GLY A 476 -5.77 18.46 -13.15
N LEU A 477 -5.04 18.98 -12.15
CA LEU A 477 -5.49 18.96 -10.74
C LEU A 477 -6.88 19.60 -10.56
N LEU A 478 -7.15 20.72 -11.24
CA LEU A 478 -8.45 21.38 -11.20
C LEU A 478 -9.57 20.48 -11.76
N GLN A 479 -9.33 19.81 -12.88
CA GLN A 479 -10.29 18.88 -13.48
C GLN A 479 -10.55 17.68 -12.57
N LEU A 480 -9.51 17.14 -11.94
CA LEU A 480 -9.64 16.06 -10.95
C LEU A 480 -10.56 16.50 -9.78
N LEU A 481 -10.34 17.70 -9.23
CA LEU A 481 -11.17 18.24 -8.16
C LEU A 481 -12.62 18.43 -8.60
N LEU A 482 -12.85 18.96 -9.81
CA LEU A 482 -14.19 19.14 -10.37
C LEU A 482 -14.91 17.80 -10.57
N ILE A 483 -14.21 16.76 -11.03
CA ILE A 483 -14.76 15.40 -11.16
C ILE A 483 -15.23 14.88 -9.79
N TYR A 484 -14.40 15.02 -8.75
CA TYR A 484 -14.80 14.61 -7.41
C TYR A 484 -15.99 15.40 -6.87
N ILE A 485 -16.00 16.73 -7.04
CA ILE A 485 -17.12 17.59 -6.65
C ILE A 485 -18.40 17.12 -7.36
N LEU A 486 -18.33 16.85 -8.67
CA LEU A 486 -19.47 16.35 -9.44
C LEU A 486 -19.97 15.00 -8.90
N ILE A 487 -19.08 14.05 -8.63
CA ILE A 487 -19.48 12.74 -8.08
C ILE A 487 -20.16 12.90 -6.73
N PHE A 488 -19.61 13.71 -5.83
CA PHE A 488 -20.24 13.98 -4.53
C PHE A 488 -21.59 14.70 -4.70
N ALA A 489 -21.70 15.71 -5.57
CA ALA A 489 -22.96 16.41 -5.83
C ALA A 489 -24.04 15.45 -6.36
N LEU A 490 -23.70 14.60 -7.32
CA LEU A 490 -24.61 13.57 -7.85
C LEU A 490 -25.02 12.56 -6.78
N SER A 491 -24.11 12.19 -5.88
CA SER A 491 -24.44 11.29 -4.76
C SER A 491 -25.44 11.90 -3.78
N VAL A 492 -25.29 13.19 -3.46
CA VAL A 492 -26.20 13.94 -2.57
C VAL A 492 -27.56 14.09 -3.24
N LEU A 493 -27.59 14.46 -4.53
CA LEU A 493 -28.82 14.57 -5.31
C LEU A 493 -29.56 13.24 -5.37
N GLY A 494 -28.86 12.15 -5.67
CA GLY A 494 -29.44 10.80 -5.70
C GLY A 494 -30.03 10.36 -4.35
N HIS A 495 -29.36 10.72 -3.25
CA HIS A 495 -29.88 10.47 -1.90
C HIS A 495 -31.15 11.28 -1.63
N TYR A 496 -31.17 12.56 -2.03
CA TYR A 496 -32.32 13.44 -1.89
C TYR A 496 -33.52 12.95 -2.71
N CYS A 497 -33.33 12.59 -3.97
CA CYS A 497 -34.38 12.05 -4.84
C CYS A 497 -34.97 10.75 -4.28
N ARG A 498 -34.14 9.81 -3.78
CA ARG A 498 -34.64 8.58 -3.14
C ARG A 498 -35.49 8.87 -1.89
N LYS A 499 -35.17 9.92 -1.15
CA LYS A 499 -35.93 10.34 0.03
C LYS A 499 -37.26 11.01 -0.34
N MET A 500 -37.36 11.62 -1.51
CA MET A 500 -38.63 12.19 -2.00
C MET A 500 -39.57 11.13 -2.61
N ILE A 501 -39.02 10.06 -3.17
CA ILE A 501 -39.80 8.98 -3.82
C ILE A 501 -40.32 7.95 -2.80
N ARG A 502 -39.69 7.84 -1.61
CA ARG A 502 -40.19 7.06 -0.47
C ARG A 502 -41.06 7.92 0.43
#